data_AF-F0VMG6-F1
#
_entry.id   AF-F0VMG6-F1
#
_cell.length_a   1.000
_cell.length_b   1.000
_cell.length_c   1.000
_cell.angle_alpha   90.00
_cell.angle_beta   90.00
_cell.angle_gamma   90.00
#
_symmetry.space_group_name_H-M   'P 1'
#
loop_
_entity.id
_entity.type
_entity.pdbx_description
1 polymer ?
#
loop_
_entity_poly.entity_id
_entity_poly.type
_entity_poly.pdbx_seq_one_letter_code
_entity_poly.pdbx_strand_id
1 'polypeptide(L)'
;MLFTSPVMLRSRSKRLFVQLKSAAMTNFCYMTRKSPEKKNFRIALRKYDPGVNKHVMFYEARLPSEKNKKQITLSLQRYIRWTGKQVKLLLDKVEKAWEYGRFQKYFDNQAPLLTDRRGRAVPRYK
;
A
#
# COMPACT_ATOMS: atom_id res chain seq x y z
N MET A 1 9.07 -12.17 49.42
CA MET A 1 9.31 -12.31 47.97
C MET A 1 8.02 -11.95 47.23
N LEU A 2 7.94 -10.76 46.63
CA LEU A 2 6.73 -10.26 45.99
C LEU A 2 6.72 -10.62 44.49
N PHE A 3 5.96 -11.67 44.17
CA PHE A 3 5.28 -11.95 42.89
C PHE A 3 5.88 -11.40 41.59
N THR A 4 6.91 -12.06 41.08
CA THR A 4 7.29 -12.02 39.66
C THR A 4 6.35 -12.90 38.82
N SER A 5 5.05 -12.59 38.81
CA SER A 5 4.13 -13.30 37.91
C SER A 5 4.36 -12.84 36.46
N PRO A 6 4.49 -13.76 35.49
CA PRO A 6 4.73 -13.41 34.08
C PRO A 6 3.57 -12.61 33.47
N VAL A 7 2.40 -12.66 34.11
CA VAL A 7 1.20 -11.91 33.71
C VAL A 7 1.35 -10.40 33.96
N MET A 8 1.98 -9.99 35.07
CA MET A 8 2.28 -8.56 35.33
C MET A 8 3.42 -8.03 34.46
N LEU A 9 4.36 -8.89 34.04
CA LEU A 9 5.48 -8.53 33.16
C LEU A 9 5.08 -8.40 31.67
N ARG A 10 3.86 -8.81 31.29
CA ARG A 10 3.42 -8.79 29.90
C ARG A 10 2.94 -7.39 29.49
N SER A 11 3.81 -6.62 28.84
CA SER A 11 3.46 -5.31 28.24
C SER A 11 2.34 -5.49 27.19
N ARG A 12 1.15 -4.92 27.49
CA ARG A 12 -0.02 -4.91 26.59
C ARG A 12 0.01 -3.76 25.56
N SER A 13 1.16 -3.10 25.38
CA SER A 13 1.25 -1.94 24.50
C SER A 13 1.05 -2.32 23.02
N LYS A 14 0.13 -1.64 22.33
CA LYS A 14 -0.12 -1.85 20.90
C LYS A 14 1.06 -1.32 20.10
N ARG A 15 1.92 -2.21 19.58
CA ARG A 15 3.08 -1.80 18.76
C ARG A 15 2.64 -1.02 17.51
N LEU A 16 3.37 0.03 17.19
CA LEU A 16 3.10 0.91 16.07
C LEU A 16 3.60 0.30 14.78
N PHE A 17 2.76 0.26 13.75
CA PHE A 17 3.14 -0.21 12.43
C PHE A 17 3.87 0.90 11.68
N VAL A 18 4.99 0.59 11.02
CA VAL A 18 5.82 1.56 10.30
C VAL A 18 6.38 0.98 9.01
N GLN A 19 6.63 1.85 8.04
CA GLN A 19 7.27 1.48 6.77
C GLN A 19 8.71 1.97 6.77
N LEU A 20 9.61 1.14 6.25
CA LEU A 20 11.03 1.46 6.05
C LEU A 20 11.31 1.55 4.55
N LYS A 21 11.85 2.69 4.09
CA LYS A 21 12.23 2.91 2.69
C LYS A 21 13.74 2.84 2.51
N SER A 22 14.18 2.28 1.39
CA SER A 22 15.60 2.18 1.05
C SER A 22 16.21 3.55 0.80
N ALA A 23 17.42 3.78 1.34
CA ALA A 23 18.21 4.98 1.06
C ALA A 23 18.71 5.03 -0.40
N ALA A 24 18.82 3.89 -1.08
CA ALA A 24 19.23 3.82 -2.48
C ALA A 24 18.13 4.25 -3.47
N MET A 25 17.05 4.87 -2.97
CA MET A 25 15.91 5.34 -3.77
C MET A 25 15.26 4.26 -4.65
N THR A 26 15.40 2.99 -4.28
CA THR A 26 14.61 1.90 -4.86
C THR A 26 13.17 1.99 -4.35
N ASN A 27 12.25 1.33 -5.06
CA ASN A 27 10.84 1.25 -4.62
C ASN A 27 10.62 0.14 -3.57
N PHE A 28 11.70 -0.49 -3.11
CA PHE A 28 11.61 -1.57 -2.15
C PHE A 28 11.44 -1.02 -0.74
N CYS A 29 10.53 -1.64 0.01
CA CYS A 29 10.24 -1.22 1.38
C CYS A 29 9.95 -2.42 2.27
N TYR A 30 10.33 -2.29 3.53
CA TYR A 30 9.93 -3.23 4.57
C TYR A 30 8.81 -2.65 5.42
N MET A 31 7.96 -3.53 5.93
CA MET A 31 7.00 -3.22 6.98
C MET A 31 7.52 -3.79 8.30
N THR A 32 7.47 -2.99 9.36
CA THR A 32 7.88 -3.45 10.69
C THR A 32 7.01 -2.82 11.77
N ARG A 33 7.20 -3.25 13.02
CA ARG A 33 6.50 -2.75 14.19
C ARG A 33 7.49 -2.14 15.17
N LYS A 34 7.24 -0.92 15.62
CA LYS A 34 8.04 -0.23 16.64
C LYS A 34 7.32 -0.12 17.98
N SER A 35 8.10 -0.05 19.06
CA SER A 35 7.56 0.20 20.40
C SER A 35 6.87 1.57 20.45
N PRO A 36 5.69 1.70 21.09
CA PRO A 36 5.00 2.98 21.24
C PRO A 36 5.82 4.06 21.95
N GLU A 37 6.71 3.67 22.86
CA GLU A 37 7.62 4.59 23.57
C GLU A 37 8.59 5.27 22.60
N LYS A 38 9.00 4.56 21.54
CA LYS A 38 9.91 5.06 20.50
C LYS A 38 9.17 5.78 19.38
N LYS A 39 7.92 6.22 19.59
CA LYS A 39 7.11 6.89 18.56
C LYS A 39 7.74 8.18 18.04
N ASN A 40 8.40 8.94 18.93
CA ASN A 40 8.98 10.25 18.63
C ASN A 40 10.25 10.14 17.78
N PHE A 41 10.92 8.98 17.81
CA PHE A 41 12.15 8.75 17.08
C PHE A 41 11.88 8.00 15.77
N ARG A 42 12.67 8.32 14.75
CA ARG A 42 12.68 7.59 13.48
C ARG A 42 13.71 6.47 13.53
N ILE A 43 13.33 5.32 12.98
CA ILE A 43 14.22 4.17 12.92
C ILE A 43 15.09 4.24 11.65
N ALA A 44 16.38 3.91 11.79
CA ALA A 44 17.28 3.62 10.69
C ALA A 44 17.87 2.21 10.87
N LEU A 45 17.73 1.33 9.88
CA LEU A 45 18.25 -0.05 9.93
C LEU A 45 19.04 -0.38 8.66
N ARG A 46 20.13 -1.13 8.80
CA ARG A 46 20.83 -1.71 7.65
C ARG A 46 20.14 -3.02 7.26
N LYS A 47 19.60 -3.10 6.04
CA LYS A 47 18.91 -4.30 5.51
C LYS A 47 19.28 -4.53 4.05
N TYR A 48 19.07 -5.75 3.57
CA TYR A 48 19.29 -6.09 2.17
C TYR A 48 18.25 -5.40 1.27
N ASP A 49 18.70 -4.81 0.17
CA ASP A 49 17.82 -4.28 -0.87
C ASP A 49 18.01 -5.12 -2.16
N PRO A 50 16.99 -5.88 -2.61
CA PRO A 50 17.08 -6.68 -3.83
C PRO A 50 17.17 -5.83 -5.10
N GLY A 51 16.83 -4.53 -5.06
CA GLY A 51 17.00 -3.65 -6.21
C GLY A 51 18.48 -3.30 -6.48
N VAL A 52 19.32 -3.32 -5.45
CA VAL A 52 20.76 -2.99 -5.53
C VAL A 52 21.65 -4.22 -5.32
N ASN A 53 21.06 -5.32 -4.84
CA ASN A 53 21.76 -6.54 -4.40
C ASN A 53 22.81 -6.30 -3.32
N LYS A 54 22.56 -5.34 -2.42
CA LYS A 54 23.48 -4.95 -1.34
C LYS A 54 22.72 -4.60 -0.07
N HIS A 55 23.42 -4.62 1.07
CA HIS A 55 22.87 -4.10 2.32
C HIS A 55 22.98 -2.58 2.36
N VAL A 56 21.83 -1.92 2.43
CA VAL A 56 21.70 -0.46 2.43
C VAL A 56 21.01 0.00 3.72
N MET A 57 21.18 1.26 4.08
CA MET A 57 20.38 1.88 5.12
C MET A 57 18.91 2.02 4.67
N PHE A 58 18.00 1.73 5.57
CA PHE A 58 16.57 1.94 5.42
C PHE A 58 16.10 2.92 6.49
N TYR A 59 15.33 3.93 6.08
CA TYR A 59 14.80 4.94 6.96
C TYR A 59 13.29 4.81 7.12
N GLU A 60 12.81 5.08 8.33
CA GLU A 60 11.38 5.15 8.60
C GLU A 60 10.71 6.23 7.75
N ALA A 61 9.71 5.81 6.98
CA ALA A 61 8.85 6.66 6.19
C ALA A 61 7.44 6.68 6.78
N ARG A 62 6.72 7.77 6.50
CA ARG A 62 5.29 7.85 6.79
C ARG A 62 4.60 6.70 6.06
N LEU A 63 3.74 5.97 6.78
CA LEU A 63 2.85 5.00 6.15
C LEU A 63 2.07 5.71 5.04
N PRO A 64 1.80 5.03 3.91
CA PRO A 64 0.87 5.58 2.94
C PRO A 64 -0.41 5.90 3.71
N SER A 65 -0.88 7.14 3.63
CA SER A 65 -2.18 7.43 4.21
C SER A 65 -3.15 6.43 3.58
N GLU A 66 -3.94 5.76 4.40
CA GLU A 66 -5.19 5.16 3.96
C GLU A 66 -6.05 6.34 3.50
N LYS A 67 -5.74 6.91 2.32
CA LYS A 67 -6.73 7.66 1.59
C LYS A 67 -7.86 6.67 1.46
N ASN A 68 -8.97 6.95 2.13
CA ASN A 68 -10.22 6.24 1.94
C ASN A 68 -10.52 6.30 0.46
N LYS A 69 -10.02 5.33 -0.31
CA LYS A 69 -10.49 5.07 -1.66
C LYS A 69 -11.93 4.72 -1.42
N LYS A 70 -12.85 5.69 -1.56
CA LYS A 70 -14.29 5.45 -1.43
C LYS A 70 -14.60 4.36 -2.46
N GLN A 71 -14.65 3.12 -2.00
CA GLN A 71 -15.05 2.02 -2.87
C GLN A 71 -16.52 2.30 -3.19
N ILE A 72 -16.85 2.29 -4.48
CA ILE A 72 -18.23 2.48 -4.89
C ILE A 72 -19.00 1.25 -4.38
N THR A 73 -19.78 1.44 -3.31
CA THR A 73 -20.62 0.40 -2.73
C THR A 73 -21.76 0.07 -3.70
N LEU A 74 -22.32 -1.14 -3.58
CA LEU A 74 -23.46 -1.55 -4.42
C LEU A 74 -24.67 -0.61 -4.25
N SER A 75 -24.90 -0.14 -3.02
CA SER A 75 -25.94 0.84 -2.72
C SER A 75 -25.71 2.17 -3.43
N LEU A 76 -24.49 2.70 -3.39
CA LEU A 76 -24.11 3.91 -4.10
C LEU A 76 -24.25 3.73 -5.62
N GLN A 77 -23.85 2.57 -6.16
CA GLN A 77 -24.02 2.26 -7.58
C GLN A 77 -25.49 2.22 -7.99
N ARG A 78 -26.38 1.62 -7.18
CA ARG A 78 -27.84 1.61 -7.45
C ARG A 78 -28.42 3.02 -7.39
N TYR A 79 -28.03 3.82 -6.40
CA TYR A 79 -28.46 5.21 -6.28
C TYR A 79 -28.03 6.06 -7.48
N ILE A 80 -26.77 5.95 -7.92
CA ILE A 80 -26.25 6.66 -9.09
C ILE A 80 -27.03 6.25 -10.35
N ARG A 81 -27.27 4.94 -10.53
CA ARG A 81 -28.05 4.42 -11.66
C ARG A 81 -29.50 4.90 -11.66
N TRP A 82 -30.11 5.04 -10.48
CA TRP A 82 -31.50 5.47 -10.32
C TRP A 82 -31.68 6.99 -10.44
N THR A 83 -30.78 7.78 -9.85
CA THR A 83 -30.90 9.26 -9.84
C THR A 83 -30.16 9.96 -10.98
N GLY A 84 -29.17 9.31 -11.59
CA GLY A 84 -28.24 9.94 -12.52
C GLY A 84 -27.26 10.93 -11.87
N LYS A 85 -27.27 11.11 -10.54
CA LYS A 85 -26.32 11.99 -9.83
C LYS A 85 -24.99 11.28 -9.62
N GLN A 86 -23.87 12.02 -9.64
CA GLN A 86 -22.51 11.50 -9.38
C GLN A 86 -22.05 10.39 -10.36
N VAL A 87 -22.54 10.40 -11.60
CA VAL A 87 -22.19 9.41 -12.66
C VAL A 87 -20.70 9.34 -12.94
N LYS A 88 -19.97 10.46 -12.75
CA LYS A 88 -18.51 10.53 -12.88
C LYS A 88 -17.79 9.42 -12.10
N LEU A 89 -18.25 9.05 -10.92
CA LEU A 89 -17.64 7.97 -10.14
C LEU A 89 -17.70 6.61 -10.85
N LEU A 90 -18.80 6.32 -11.55
CA LEU A 90 -18.93 5.09 -12.34
C LEU A 90 -18.07 5.14 -13.60
N LEU A 91 -17.99 6.30 -14.26
CA LEU A 91 -17.12 6.52 -15.42
C LEU A 91 -15.65 6.35 -15.02
N ASP A 92 -15.18 7.02 -13.96
CA ASP A 92 -13.81 6.89 -13.44
C ASP A 92 -13.48 5.42 -13.09
N LYS A 93 -14.46 4.67 -12.57
CA LYS A 93 -14.30 3.22 -12.28
C LYS A 93 -14.12 2.41 -13.55
N VAL A 94 -14.91 2.71 -14.58
CA VAL A 94 -14.85 2.06 -15.89
C VAL A 94 -13.53 2.43 -16.56
N GLU A 95 -13.23 3.71 -16.73
CA GLU A 95 -11.98 4.25 -17.29
C GLU A 95 -10.76 3.64 -16.63
N LYS A 96 -10.71 3.59 -15.30
CA LYS A 96 -9.63 2.90 -14.58
C LYS A 96 -9.58 1.39 -14.85
N ALA A 97 -10.72 0.72 -15.01
CA ALA A 97 -10.72 -0.70 -15.38
C ALA A 97 -10.24 -0.93 -16.83
N TRP A 98 -10.48 0.03 -17.73
CA TRP A 98 -9.96 0.04 -19.10
C TRP A 98 -8.46 0.32 -19.15
N GLU A 99 -8.00 1.37 -18.45
CA GLU A 99 -6.60 1.76 -18.37
C GLU A 99 -5.73 0.62 -17.82
N TYR A 100 -6.16 0.00 -16.71
CA TYR A 100 -5.38 -1.01 -15.99
C TYR A 100 -5.78 -2.46 -16.33
N GLY A 101 -6.58 -2.67 -17.39
CA GLY A 101 -6.75 -3.96 -18.06
C GLY A 101 -7.49 -5.06 -17.29
N ARG A 102 -8.79 -4.89 -17.04
CA ARG A 102 -9.66 -5.95 -16.46
C ARG A 102 -10.82 -6.38 -17.35
N PHE A 103 -10.91 -5.92 -18.59
CA PHE A 103 -12.16 -5.98 -19.37
C PHE A 103 -12.15 -6.83 -20.66
N GLN A 104 -11.00 -7.23 -21.23
CA GLN A 104 -10.99 -8.09 -22.44
C GLN A 104 -9.80 -9.06 -22.55
N LYS A 105 -10.07 -10.35 -22.29
CA LYS A 105 -9.17 -11.50 -22.46
C LYS A 105 -8.54 -11.60 -23.86
N TYR A 106 -9.27 -11.21 -24.91
CA TYR A 106 -8.79 -11.28 -26.30
C TYR A 106 -7.70 -10.25 -26.63
N PHE A 107 -7.71 -9.09 -25.98
CA PHE A 107 -6.72 -8.02 -26.18
C PHE A 107 -5.46 -8.22 -25.31
N ASP A 108 -5.63 -8.73 -24.09
CA ASP A 108 -4.54 -8.99 -23.14
C ASP A 108 -3.53 -10.05 -23.61
N ASN A 109 -3.98 -11.00 -24.45
CA ASN A 109 -3.11 -12.01 -25.05
C ASN A 109 -2.22 -11.43 -26.17
N GLN A 110 -2.66 -10.35 -26.83
CA GLN A 110 -1.92 -9.73 -27.94
C GLN A 110 -0.94 -8.65 -27.47
N ALA A 111 -1.24 -7.97 -26.36
CA ALA A 111 -0.37 -6.97 -25.75
C ALA A 111 -0.23 -7.27 -24.25
N PRO A 112 0.90 -7.85 -23.79
CA PRO A 112 1.13 -7.99 -22.35
C PRO A 112 1.09 -6.60 -21.72
N LEU A 113 0.41 -6.49 -20.56
CA LEU A 113 0.41 -5.26 -19.78
C LEU A 113 1.85 -4.76 -19.66
N LEU A 114 2.11 -3.59 -20.26
CA LEU A 114 3.39 -2.91 -20.07
C LEU A 114 3.50 -2.68 -18.56
N THR A 115 4.42 -3.40 -17.94
CA THR A 115 4.74 -3.16 -16.54
C THR A 115 5.85 -2.12 -16.53
N ASP A 116 5.68 -1.09 -15.72
CA ASP A 116 6.78 -0.15 -15.51
C ASP A 116 8.00 -0.88 -14.95
N ARG A 117 9.18 -0.25 -14.96
CA ARG A 117 10.40 -0.73 -14.26
C ARG A 117 10.19 -1.07 -12.77
N ARG A 118 9.00 -0.75 -12.22
CA ARG A 118 8.54 -0.95 -10.84
C ARG A 118 7.52 -2.10 -10.70
N GLY A 119 7.23 -2.86 -11.76
CA GLY A 119 6.24 -3.95 -11.76
C GLY A 119 4.78 -3.49 -11.58
N ARG A 120 4.50 -2.21 -11.80
CA ARG A 120 3.14 -1.66 -11.71
C ARG A 120 2.49 -1.73 -13.08
N ALA A 121 1.21 -2.08 -13.13
CA ALA A 121 0.42 -1.96 -14.35
C ALA A 121 0.41 -0.49 -14.78
N VAL A 122 0.88 -0.20 -15.99
CA VAL A 122 0.76 1.13 -16.60
C VAL A 122 -0.56 1.21 -17.36
N PRO A 123 -1.14 2.41 -17.51
CA PRO A 123 -2.30 2.57 -18.38
C PRO A 123 -1.96 2.12 -19.81
N ARG A 124 -2.86 1.39 -20.46
CA ARG A 124 -2.68 0.89 -21.84
C ARG A 124 -2.42 2.00 -22.86
N TYR A 125 -2.96 3.19 -22.63
CA TYR A 125 -2.76 4.40 -23.43
C TYR A 125 -2.28 5.52 -22.49
N LYS A 126 -1.23 6.25 -22.88
CA LYS A 126 -0.76 7.47 -22.19
C LYS A 126 -1.26 8.70 -22.93
#